data_AF-F2L9T8-F1
#
_entry.id   AF-F2L9T8-F1
#
_cell.length_a   1.000
_cell.length_b   1.000
_cell.length_c   1.000
_cell.angle_alpha   90.00
_cell.angle_beta   90.00
_cell.angle_gamma   90.00
#
_symmetry.space_group_name_H-M   'P 1'
#
loop_
_entity.id
_entity.type
_entity.pdbx_description
1 polymer ?
#
loop_
_entity_poly.entity_id
_entity_poly.type
_entity_poly.pdbx_seq_one_letter_code
_entity_poly.pdbx_strand_id
1 'polypeptide(L)'
;MTSQKTPQEIVDFAAALHGTLRTYLDMDTWTPIMGALLLAGVRPPDNCTELPKSGGVGLDDVEIVGAGHGQYHEARKIFQQWNDWCEDRGRDPAVGMAPVEFVDWCVEDEIKERFAVLYQFEWIDVFKDMVGYPSGHVPFEVALYAAKTSQPLELILEKLNEIDRRAIKAARRGSIAVAPVALSDGSPQFAVNPLRKHLTTEEVAAAIGIQPETLFKRHSEDGHYRGVVPEKQGNRFLAWPLDSVDRIMKIAKTKK
;
A
#
# COMPACT_ATOMS: atom_id res chain seq x y z
N MET A 1 15.78 5.49 24.83
CA MET A 1 14.33 5.83 24.83
C MET A 1 14.00 6.33 23.44
N THR A 2 13.54 5.45 22.56
CA THR A 2 13.12 5.85 21.21
C THR A 2 11.77 6.54 21.35
N SER A 3 11.75 7.87 21.24
CA SER A 3 10.49 8.62 21.15
C SER A 3 9.72 8.05 19.96
N GLN A 4 8.55 7.45 20.20
CA GLN A 4 7.67 7.06 19.11
C GLN A 4 7.27 8.33 18.37
N LYS A 5 7.62 8.42 17.08
CA LYS A 5 7.24 9.54 16.21
C LYS A 5 5.72 9.71 16.30
N THR A 6 5.28 10.95 16.45
CA THR A 6 3.85 11.27 16.41
C THR A 6 3.27 10.91 15.04
N PRO A 7 1.95 10.64 14.93
CA PRO A 7 1.32 10.39 13.63
C PRO A 7 1.64 11.48 12.61
N GLN A 8 1.70 12.75 13.03
CA GLN A 8 2.03 13.85 12.14
C GLN A 8 3.48 13.80 11.64
N GLU A 9 4.45 13.51 12.51
CA GLU A 9 5.86 13.36 12.13
C GLU A 9 6.05 12.18 11.17
N ILE A 10 5.27 11.10 11.30
CA ILE A 10 5.29 9.97 10.36
C ILE A 10 4.83 10.44 8.98
N VAL A 11 3.75 11.23 8.92
CA VAL A 11 3.17 11.74 7.66
C VAL A 11 4.11 12.71 6.97
N ASP A 12 4.68 13.64 7.72
CA ASP A 12 5.62 14.63 7.19
C ASP A 12 6.90 13.94 6.68
N PHE A 13 7.41 12.95 7.42
CA PHE A 13 8.53 12.11 6.97
C PHE A 13 8.18 11.36 5.67
N ALA A 14 7.01 10.72 5.60
CA ALA A 14 6.57 10.02 4.40
C ALA A 14 6.50 10.97 3.20
N ALA A 15 5.91 12.16 3.38
CA ALA A 15 5.79 13.16 2.32
C ALA A 15 7.15 13.64 1.81
N ALA A 16 8.10 13.90 2.71
CA ALA A 16 9.46 14.27 2.37
C ALA A 16 10.22 13.15 1.65
N LEU A 17 10.06 11.90 2.12
CA LEU A 17 10.64 10.73 1.49
C LEU A 17 10.13 10.57 0.05
N HIS A 18 8.81 10.63 -0.15
CA HIS A 18 8.23 10.50 -1.48
C HIS A 18 8.66 11.63 -2.43
N GLY A 19 8.77 12.86 -1.95
CA GLY A 19 9.35 13.96 -2.75
C GLY A 19 10.79 13.69 -3.17
N THR A 20 11.58 13.11 -2.27
CA THR A 20 12.96 12.71 -2.53
C THR A 20 13.03 11.60 -3.57
N LEU A 21 12.24 10.53 -3.42
CA LEU A 21 12.19 9.42 -4.37
C LEU A 21 11.72 9.88 -5.76
N ARG A 22 10.73 10.78 -5.82
CA ARG A 22 10.27 11.37 -7.08
C ARG A 22 11.37 12.17 -7.76
N THR A 23 12.17 12.92 -7.01
CA THR A 23 13.32 13.65 -7.57
C THR A 23 14.31 12.71 -8.28
N TYR A 24 14.54 11.50 -7.75
CA TYR A 24 15.37 10.51 -8.42
C TYR A 24 14.69 9.90 -9.65
N LEU A 25 13.39 9.62 -9.58
CA LEU A 25 12.62 9.08 -10.71
C LEU A 25 12.45 10.07 -11.87
N ASP A 26 12.47 11.37 -11.58
CA ASP A 26 12.38 12.44 -12.58
C ASP A 26 13.72 12.70 -13.30
N MET A 27 14.81 12.00 -12.93
CA MET A 27 16.10 12.10 -13.63
C MET A 27 16.02 11.50 -15.03
N ASP A 28 16.67 12.12 -16.01
CA ASP A 28 16.72 11.59 -17.37
C ASP A 28 17.44 10.23 -17.44
N THR A 29 18.41 9.98 -16.55
CA THR A 29 19.23 8.76 -16.61
C THR A 29 19.76 8.38 -15.24
N TRP A 30 19.71 7.09 -14.93
CA TRP A 30 20.43 6.46 -13.83
C TRP A 30 21.66 5.73 -14.35
N THR A 31 22.79 5.88 -13.64
CA THR A 31 23.86 4.88 -13.76
C THR A 31 23.38 3.59 -13.09
N PRO A 32 23.84 2.41 -13.54
CA PRO A 32 23.39 1.16 -12.93
C PRO A 32 23.78 1.04 -11.45
N ILE A 33 24.88 1.67 -11.04
CA ILE A 33 25.29 1.74 -9.64
C ILE A 33 24.31 2.59 -8.84
N MET A 34 23.86 3.73 -9.40
CA MET A 34 22.86 4.58 -8.77
C MET A 34 21.53 3.85 -8.61
N GLY A 35 21.07 3.16 -9.66
CA GLY A 35 19.87 2.33 -9.60
C GLY A 35 19.97 1.23 -8.54
N ALA A 36 21.11 0.54 -8.48
CA ALA A 36 21.35 -0.50 -7.47
C ALA A 36 21.37 0.03 -6.03
N LEU A 37 21.95 1.21 -5.79
CA LEU A 37 21.94 1.85 -4.47
C LEU A 37 20.53 2.28 -4.07
N LEU A 38 19.80 2.92 -4.98
CA LEU A 38 18.44 3.40 -4.73
C LEU A 38 17.48 2.23 -4.41
N LEU A 39 17.49 1.17 -5.23
CA LEU A 39 16.66 -0.01 -5.00
C LEU A 39 17.05 -0.81 -3.74
N ALA A 40 18.26 -0.61 -3.23
CA ALA A 40 18.70 -1.15 -1.95
C ALA A 40 18.48 -0.20 -0.77
N GLY A 41 17.84 0.96 -0.97
CA GLY A 41 17.55 1.91 0.10
C GLY A 41 18.69 2.82 0.51
N VAL A 42 19.72 2.97 -0.32
CA VAL A 42 20.90 3.78 -0.03
C VAL A 42 20.89 5.04 -0.89
N ARG A 43 21.15 6.19 -0.29
CA ARG A 43 21.29 7.44 -1.04
C ARG A 43 22.58 7.39 -1.87
N PRO A 44 22.51 7.59 -3.20
CA PRO A 44 23.70 7.63 -4.03
C PRO A 44 24.53 8.88 -3.72
N PRO A 45 25.86 8.76 -3.58
CA PRO A 45 26.76 9.91 -3.55
C PRO A 45 26.72 10.70 -4.86
N ASP A 46 27.07 11.99 -4.81
CA ASP A 46 27.24 12.80 -6.01
C ASP A 46 28.25 12.15 -6.97
N ASN A 47 27.89 12.04 -8.25
CA ASN A 47 28.71 11.41 -9.29
C ASN A 47 29.21 9.99 -8.93
N CYS A 48 28.34 9.16 -8.35
CA CYS A 48 28.68 7.79 -7.97
C CYS A 48 29.06 6.92 -9.18
N THR A 49 30.36 6.67 -9.34
CA THR A 49 30.94 5.78 -10.36
C THR A 49 31.33 4.40 -9.80
N GLU A 50 31.37 4.24 -8.47
CA GLU A 50 31.73 3.01 -7.79
C GLU A 50 30.85 2.80 -6.55
N LEU A 51 30.53 1.54 -6.24
CA LEU A 51 29.78 1.18 -5.04
C LEU A 51 30.58 1.54 -3.77
N PRO A 52 30.03 2.35 -2.85
CA PRO A 52 30.67 2.66 -1.59
C PRO A 52 31.01 1.40 -0.79
N LYS A 53 32.20 1.38 -0.18
CA LYS A 53 32.66 0.23 0.61
C LYS A 53 32.04 0.17 2.00
N SER A 54 31.72 1.33 2.59
CA SER A 54 31.14 1.47 3.94
C SER A 54 30.66 2.90 4.20
N GLY A 55 29.74 3.05 5.16
CA GLY A 55 29.19 4.36 5.55
C GLY A 55 28.14 4.86 4.56
N GLY A 56 27.45 5.95 4.87
CA GLY A 56 26.41 6.53 4.00
C GLY A 56 25.11 6.76 4.74
N VAL A 57 24.12 7.25 3.99
CA VAL A 57 22.79 7.59 4.52
C VAL A 57 21.78 6.79 3.74
N GLY A 58 20.88 6.10 4.44
CA GLY A 58 19.73 5.44 3.85
C GLY A 58 18.77 6.46 3.21
N LEU A 59 17.87 5.98 2.36
CA LEU A 59 16.80 6.82 1.83
C LEU A 59 15.85 7.31 2.93
N ASP A 60 15.80 6.61 4.07
CA ASP A 60 15.07 6.94 5.29
C ASP A 60 15.79 7.93 6.23
N ASP A 61 16.87 8.57 5.77
CA ASP A 61 17.73 9.47 6.54
C ASP A 61 18.44 8.80 7.75
N VAL A 62 18.47 7.47 7.80
CA VAL A 62 19.20 6.73 8.84
C VAL A 62 20.64 6.53 8.39
N GLU A 63 21.59 6.85 9.28
CA GLU A 63 23.01 6.58 9.01
C GLU A 63 23.27 5.08 8.94
N ILE A 64 23.92 4.66 7.85
CA ILE A 64 24.32 3.27 7.63
C ILE A 64 25.70 3.08 8.26
N VAL A 65 25.72 2.59 9.50
CA VAL A 65 26.96 2.38 10.26
C VAL A 65 27.59 1.04 9.88
N GLY A 66 28.69 1.11 9.13
CA GLY A 66 29.53 -0.05 8.80
C GLY A 66 29.17 -0.77 7.50
N ALA A 67 30.09 -1.63 7.04
CA ALA A 67 29.99 -2.35 5.76
C ALA A 67 29.02 -3.56 5.77
N GLY A 68 28.48 -3.92 6.94
CA GLY A 68 27.67 -5.13 7.15
C GLY A 68 26.16 -4.90 7.13
N HIS A 69 25.70 -3.70 6.74
CA HIS A 69 24.27 -3.44 6.61
C HIS A 69 23.73 -4.15 5.36
N GLY A 70 22.59 -4.85 5.49
CA GLY A 70 22.02 -5.69 4.42
C GLY A 70 21.88 -4.95 3.09
N GLN A 71 21.57 -3.66 3.13
CA GLN A 71 21.43 -2.77 1.98
C GLN A 71 22.67 -2.74 1.05
N TYR A 72 23.90 -2.76 1.58
CA TYR A 72 25.09 -2.79 0.72
C TYR A 72 25.31 -4.15 0.05
N HIS A 73 24.86 -5.22 0.69
CA HIS A 73 24.86 -6.54 0.06
C HIS A 73 23.76 -6.64 -1.00
N GLU A 74 22.59 -6.06 -0.74
CA GLU A 74 21.49 -5.93 -1.69
C GLU A 74 21.93 -5.14 -2.94
N ALA A 75 22.54 -3.96 -2.75
CA ALA A 75 23.03 -3.12 -3.85
C ALA A 75 24.07 -3.87 -4.71
N ARG A 76 25.03 -4.55 -4.07
CA ARG A 76 26.01 -5.38 -4.79
C ARG A 76 25.35 -6.51 -5.56
N LYS A 77 24.31 -7.13 -4.99
CA LYS A 77 23.61 -8.24 -5.63
C LYS A 77 22.82 -7.74 -6.85
N ILE A 78 22.09 -6.63 -6.73
CA ILE A 78 21.38 -6.00 -7.84
C ILE A 78 22.37 -5.64 -8.95
N PHE A 79 23.47 -4.95 -8.61
CA PHE A 79 24.49 -4.56 -9.58
C PHE A 79 25.17 -5.76 -10.25
N GLN A 80 25.41 -6.85 -9.52
CA GLN A 80 25.90 -8.09 -10.10
C GLN A 80 24.91 -8.64 -11.15
N GLN A 81 23.62 -8.74 -10.82
CA GLN A 81 22.62 -9.24 -11.76
C GLN A 81 22.46 -8.34 -12.98
N TRP A 82 22.61 -7.03 -12.82
CA TRP A 82 22.64 -6.10 -13.94
C TRP A 82 23.78 -6.42 -14.91
N ASN A 83 24.99 -6.66 -14.38
CA ASN A 83 26.15 -6.99 -15.20
C ASN A 83 25.96 -8.33 -15.91
N ASP A 84 25.47 -9.35 -15.20
CA ASP A 84 25.16 -10.68 -15.77
C ASP A 84 24.14 -10.55 -16.92
N TRP A 85 23.06 -9.78 -16.71
CA TRP A 85 22.03 -9.52 -17.72
C TRP A 85 22.56 -8.75 -18.93
N CYS A 86 23.45 -7.77 -18.72
CA CYS A 86 24.09 -7.03 -19.80
C CYS A 86 25.01 -7.94 -20.63
N GLU A 87 25.80 -8.79 -19.98
CA GLU A 87 26.67 -9.76 -20.66
C GLU A 87 25.84 -10.72 -21.55
N ASP A 88 24.75 -11.27 -21.01
CA ASP A 88 23.86 -12.17 -21.74
C ASP A 88 23.19 -11.51 -22.96
N ARG A 89 22.93 -10.20 -22.89
CA ARG A 89 22.30 -9.42 -23.98
C ARG A 89 23.28 -8.68 -24.87
N GLY A 90 24.59 -8.77 -24.61
CA GLY A 90 25.62 -8.02 -25.35
C GLY A 90 25.51 -6.51 -25.20
N ARG A 91 24.98 -6.03 -24.07
CA ARG A 91 24.85 -4.61 -23.73
C ARG A 91 26.07 -4.16 -22.93
N ASP A 92 26.48 -2.90 -23.11
CA ASP A 92 27.50 -2.30 -22.24
C ASP A 92 26.90 -2.04 -20.84
N PRO A 93 27.44 -2.65 -19.77
CA PRO A 93 26.92 -2.47 -18.41
C PRO A 93 27.14 -1.06 -17.87
N ALA A 94 28.06 -0.26 -18.43
CA ALA A 94 28.31 1.12 -17.99
C ALA A 94 27.28 2.12 -18.54
N VAL A 95 26.53 1.75 -19.57
CA VAL A 95 25.51 2.62 -20.18
C VAL A 95 24.31 2.73 -19.25
N GLY A 96 24.07 3.94 -18.75
CA GLY A 96 22.88 4.25 -17.96
C GLY A 96 21.58 4.03 -18.73
N MET A 97 20.46 4.07 -18.01
CA MET A 97 19.12 3.99 -18.61
C MET A 97 18.13 4.87 -17.84
N ALA A 98 16.92 5.05 -18.38
CA ALA A 98 15.92 5.84 -17.68
C ALA A 98 15.51 5.15 -16.35
N PRO A 99 15.19 5.91 -15.28
CA PRO A 99 14.85 5.35 -13.97
C PRO A 99 13.76 4.28 -14.03
N VAL A 100 12.68 4.57 -14.76
CA VAL A 100 11.54 3.65 -14.92
C VAL A 100 11.99 2.37 -15.63
N GLU A 101 12.78 2.46 -16.69
CA GLU A 101 13.27 1.27 -17.40
C GLU A 101 14.18 0.40 -16.52
N PHE A 102 14.95 1.00 -15.60
CA PHE A 102 15.76 0.24 -14.64
C PHE A 102 14.90 -0.50 -13.61
N VAL A 103 13.82 0.14 -13.14
CA VAL A 103 12.84 -0.51 -12.26
C VAL A 103 12.12 -1.63 -13.02
N ASP A 104 11.70 -1.40 -14.27
CA ASP A 104 11.07 -2.41 -15.12
C ASP A 104 11.97 -3.63 -15.30
N TRP A 105 13.25 -3.43 -15.61
CA TRP A 105 14.24 -4.51 -15.69
C TRP A 105 14.30 -5.30 -14.38
N CYS A 106 14.35 -4.62 -13.24
CA CYS A 106 14.42 -5.26 -11.93
C CYS A 106 13.17 -6.10 -11.62
N VAL A 107 12.01 -5.69 -12.12
CA VAL A 107 10.74 -6.43 -11.99
C VAL A 107 10.69 -7.62 -12.95
N GLU A 108 11.04 -7.42 -14.22
CA GLU A 108 11.03 -8.46 -15.26
C GLU A 108 12.03 -9.58 -14.96
N ASP A 109 13.19 -9.25 -14.40
CA ASP A 109 14.22 -10.22 -14.03
C ASP A 109 13.97 -10.85 -12.63
N GLU A 110 12.84 -10.52 -12.01
CA GLU A 110 12.36 -11.05 -10.72
C GLU A 110 13.45 -10.98 -9.62
N ILE A 111 14.20 -9.88 -9.58
CA ILE A 111 15.38 -9.74 -8.71
C ILE A 111 15.00 -9.98 -7.24
N LYS A 112 13.89 -9.38 -6.79
CA LYS A 112 13.42 -9.58 -5.42
C LYS A 112 13.06 -11.03 -5.17
N GLU A 113 12.22 -11.61 -6.03
CA GLU A 113 11.64 -12.93 -5.86
C GLU A 113 12.71 -14.04 -5.94
N ARG A 114 13.69 -13.91 -6.83
CA ARG A 114 14.82 -14.86 -6.99
C ARG A 114 15.75 -14.88 -5.78
N PHE A 115 15.86 -13.77 -5.07
CA PHE A 115 16.85 -13.59 -4.01
C PHE A 115 16.23 -13.33 -2.63
N ALA A 116 14.91 -13.45 -2.50
CA ALA A 116 14.14 -13.22 -1.26
C ALA A 116 14.57 -14.10 -0.06
N VAL A 117 15.23 -15.23 -0.32
CA VAL A 117 15.75 -16.12 0.74
C VAL A 117 16.96 -15.50 1.46
N LEU A 118 17.72 -14.66 0.76
CA LEU A 118 18.99 -14.09 1.24
C LEU A 118 18.87 -12.60 1.58
N TYR A 119 17.89 -11.91 1.00
CA TYR A 119 17.74 -10.46 1.03
C TYR A 119 16.28 -10.07 1.14
N GLN A 120 15.99 -8.90 1.73
CA GLN A 120 14.61 -8.44 1.92
C GLN A 120 14.15 -7.52 0.80
N PHE A 121 15.05 -6.67 0.28
CA PHE A 121 14.77 -5.73 -0.82
C PHE A 121 13.50 -4.89 -0.61
N GLU A 122 13.29 -4.37 0.60
CA GLU A 122 12.11 -3.59 0.97
C GLU A 122 11.89 -2.37 0.05
N TRP A 123 12.99 -1.76 -0.41
CA TRP A 123 12.93 -0.57 -1.26
C TRP A 123 12.51 -0.87 -2.70
N ILE A 124 12.66 -2.11 -3.18
CA ILE A 124 12.17 -2.50 -4.51
C ILE A 124 10.65 -2.34 -4.58
N ASP A 125 9.91 -2.72 -3.53
CA ASP A 125 8.45 -2.57 -3.52
C ASP A 125 8.02 -1.10 -3.54
N VAL A 126 8.73 -0.25 -2.81
CA VAL A 126 8.46 1.19 -2.77
C VAL A 126 8.60 1.80 -4.17
N PHE A 127 9.69 1.47 -4.88
CA PHE A 127 9.89 1.94 -6.26
C PHE A 127 8.87 1.32 -7.23
N LYS A 128 8.53 0.04 -7.07
CA LYS A 128 7.47 -0.64 -7.85
C LYS A 128 6.13 0.10 -7.73
N ASP A 129 5.71 0.42 -6.51
CA ASP A 129 4.48 1.17 -6.27
C ASP A 129 4.51 2.54 -6.93
N MET A 130 5.64 3.26 -6.84
CA MET A 130 5.78 4.60 -7.39
C MET A 130 5.74 4.64 -8.93
N VAL A 131 6.19 3.60 -9.61
CA VAL A 131 6.11 3.50 -11.09
C VAL A 131 4.83 2.80 -11.57
N GLY A 132 3.96 2.34 -10.65
CA GLY A 132 2.64 1.80 -10.96
C GLY A 132 2.53 0.28 -11.02
N TYR A 133 3.54 -0.47 -10.54
CA TYR A 133 3.41 -1.91 -10.31
C TYR A 133 2.67 -2.16 -8.99
N PRO A 134 1.53 -2.87 -8.98
CA PRO A 134 0.78 -3.12 -7.75
C PRO A 134 1.54 -4.12 -6.87
N SER A 135 2.17 -3.65 -5.78
CA SER A 135 2.88 -4.53 -4.84
C SER A 135 1.99 -5.09 -3.72
N GLY A 136 0.67 -4.83 -3.74
CA GLY A 136 -0.25 -5.23 -2.67
C GLY A 136 -0.20 -4.33 -1.43
N HIS A 137 0.67 -3.32 -1.42
CA HIS A 137 0.73 -2.27 -0.42
C HIS A 137 -0.29 -1.15 -0.75
N VAL A 138 -0.71 -0.39 0.26
CA VAL A 138 -1.57 0.79 0.06
C VAL A 138 -0.75 1.85 -0.66
N PRO A 139 -1.16 2.30 -1.86
CA PRO A 139 -0.39 3.28 -2.62
C PRO A 139 -0.08 4.50 -1.76
N PHE A 140 1.15 5.01 -1.87
CA PHE A 140 1.64 6.08 -1.01
C PHE A 140 0.72 7.30 -1.02
N GLU A 141 0.16 7.66 -2.18
CA GLU A 141 -0.80 8.76 -2.33
C GLU A 141 -2.07 8.55 -1.51
N VAL A 142 -2.53 7.30 -1.41
CA VAL A 142 -3.70 6.92 -0.61
C VAL A 142 -3.36 6.97 0.88
N ALA A 143 -2.16 6.52 1.28
CA ALA A 143 -1.68 6.64 2.66
C ALA A 143 -1.52 8.12 3.08
N LEU A 144 -0.93 8.94 2.21
CA LEU A 144 -0.74 10.39 2.42
C LEU A 144 -2.08 11.14 2.47
N TYR A 145 -3.02 10.78 1.61
CA TYR A 145 -4.36 11.35 1.64
C TYR A 145 -5.10 10.97 2.93
N ALA A 146 -5.10 9.68 3.30
CA ALA A 146 -5.71 9.20 4.53
C ALA A 146 -5.15 9.93 5.76
N ALA A 147 -3.83 10.08 5.81
CA ALA A 147 -3.11 10.85 6.81
C ALA A 147 -3.51 12.34 6.87
N LYS A 148 -3.56 13.03 5.72
CA LYS A 148 -3.99 14.45 5.68
C LYS A 148 -5.46 14.61 6.10
N THR A 149 -6.30 13.62 5.82
CA THR A 149 -7.71 13.65 6.22
C THR A 149 -7.97 13.24 7.66
N SER A 150 -7.03 12.53 8.32
CA SER A 150 -7.21 12.12 9.72
C SER A 150 -7.13 13.29 10.69
N GLN A 151 -6.26 14.28 10.45
CA GLN A 151 -6.12 15.46 11.31
C GLN A 151 -7.40 16.31 11.45
N PRO A 152 -8.08 16.73 10.36
CA PRO A 152 -9.36 17.41 10.47
C PRO A 152 -10.43 16.56 11.16
N LEU A 153 -10.44 15.24 10.91
CA LEU A 153 -11.41 14.33 11.50
C LEU A 153 -11.19 14.16 13.02
N GLU A 154 -9.95 14.05 13.49
CA GLU A 154 -9.63 14.04 14.91
C GLU A 154 -10.08 15.33 15.60
N LEU A 155 -9.83 16.48 14.98
CA LEU A 155 -10.27 17.78 15.50
C LEU A 155 -11.81 17.90 15.57
N ILE A 156 -12.51 17.37 14.57
CA ILE A 156 -13.97 17.32 14.52
C ILE A 156 -14.49 16.39 15.63
N LEU A 157 -13.90 15.20 15.79
CA LEU A 157 -14.27 14.24 16.83
C LEU A 157 -13.99 14.77 18.24
N GLU A 158 -12.90 15.50 18.43
CA GLU A 158 -12.58 16.18 19.69
C GLU A 158 -13.59 17.28 20.00
N LYS A 159 -13.94 18.12 19.01
CA LYS A 159 -14.98 19.14 19.17
C LYS A 159 -16.35 18.54 19.46
N LEU A 160 -16.72 17.44 18.81
CA LEU A 160 -17.97 16.73 19.09
C LEU A 160 -18.00 16.17 20.51
N ASN A 161 -16.91 15.55 20.98
CA ASN A 161 -16.77 15.10 22.36
C ASN A 161 -16.85 16.26 23.37
N GLU A 162 -16.31 17.43 23.02
CA GLU A 162 -16.39 18.62 23.85
C GLU A 162 -17.82 19.18 23.93
N ILE A 163 -18.55 19.15 22.81
CA ILE A 163 -19.98 19.51 22.75
C ILE A 163 -20.81 18.54 23.61
N ASP A 164 -20.58 17.23 23.50
CA ASP A 164 -21.27 16.23 24.32
C ASP A 164 -20.98 16.44 25.81
N ARG A 165 -19.73 16.69 26.19
CA ARG A 165 -19.39 17.01 27.60
C ARG A 165 -20.10 18.28 28.08
N ARG A 166 -20.20 19.32 27.24
CA ARG A 166 -20.94 20.55 27.56
C ARG A 166 -22.46 20.29 27.67
N ALA A 167 -23.02 19.46 26.79
CA ALA A 167 -24.42 19.06 26.83
C ALA A 167 -24.75 18.23 28.08
N ILE A 168 -23.90 17.27 28.45
CA ILE A 168 -24.01 16.49 29.70
C ILE A 168 -23.91 17.40 30.93
N LYS A 169 -23.00 18.38 30.92
CA LYS A 169 -22.84 19.35 32.00
C LYS A 169 -24.04 20.30 32.11
N ALA A 170 -24.67 20.66 30.98
CA ALA A 170 -25.89 21.45 30.93
C ALA A 170 -27.11 20.65 31.42
N ALA A 171 -27.22 19.37 31.05
CA ALA A 171 -28.27 18.46 31.53
C ALA A 171 -28.21 18.21 33.05
N ARG A 172 -27.02 18.29 33.67
CA ARG A 172 -26.87 18.25 35.14
C ARG A 172 -27.36 19.52 35.86
N ARG A 173 -27.57 20.64 35.15
CA ARG A 173 -28.07 21.91 35.71
C ARG A 173 -29.57 22.14 35.49
N GLY A 174 -30.23 21.33 34.65
CA GLY A 174 -31.67 21.35 34.47
C GLY A 174 -32.18 19.91 34.38
N SER A 175 -32.91 19.47 35.40
CA SER A 175 -33.53 18.15 35.44
C SER A 175 -34.44 17.92 34.23
N ILE A 176 -33.98 17.15 33.25
CA ILE A 176 -34.84 16.47 32.29
C ILE A 176 -34.33 15.03 32.15
N ALA A 177 -35.19 14.09 32.51
CA ALA A 177 -34.96 12.66 32.36
C ALA A 177 -34.92 12.31 30.86
N VAL A 178 -33.88 11.60 30.43
CA VAL A 178 -33.86 10.90 29.13
C VAL A 178 -33.48 9.45 29.40
N ALA A 179 -34.39 8.55 29.01
CA ALA A 179 -34.28 7.11 29.16
C ALA A 179 -33.14 6.53 28.30
N PRO A 180 -32.50 5.41 28.72
CA PRO A 180 -31.51 4.74 27.89
C PRO A 180 -32.23 3.95 26.79
N VAL A 181 -32.01 4.30 25.53
CA VAL A 181 -32.37 3.44 24.41
C VAL A 181 -31.28 2.39 24.26
N ALA A 182 -31.71 1.14 24.32
CA ALA A 182 -30.88 -0.05 24.32
C ALA A 182 -29.99 -0.19 23.08
N LEU A 183 -28.89 -0.92 23.28
CA LEU A 183 -28.02 -1.48 22.24
C LEU A 183 -28.83 -2.08 21.07
N SER A 184 -28.43 -1.78 19.85
CA SER A 184 -28.62 -2.71 18.74
C SER A 184 -27.41 -2.77 17.81
N ASP A 185 -26.85 -3.98 17.77
CA ASP A 185 -26.21 -4.66 16.65
C ASP A 185 -24.92 -4.08 16.05
N GLY A 186 -23.81 -4.65 16.51
CA GLY A 186 -22.52 -4.63 15.83
C GLY A 186 -22.60 -5.42 14.53
N SER A 187 -23.00 -4.74 13.46
CA SER A 187 -22.66 -5.15 12.10
C SER A 187 -21.47 -4.30 11.65
N PRO A 188 -20.37 -4.87 11.14
CA PRO A 188 -19.28 -4.08 10.58
C PRO A 188 -19.83 -3.28 9.39
N GLN A 189 -20.01 -1.97 9.60
CA GLN A 189 -20.34 -1.05 8.53
C GLN A 189 -19.09 -0.88 7.68
N PHE A 190 -18.97 -1.72 6.64
CA PHE A 190 -18.02 -1.46 5.57
C PHE A 190 -18.45 -0.16 4.89
N ALA A 191 -17.62 0.88 5.01
CA ALA A 191 -17.82 2.14 4.32
C ALA A 191 -17.65 1.90 2.80
N VAL A 192 -18.73 1.49 2.14
CA VAL A 192 -18.78 1.34 0.68
C VAL A 192 -18.58 2.74 0.09
N ASN A 193 -17.46 2.92 -0.61
CA ASN A 193 -17.17 4.18 -1.30
C ASN A 193 -18.32 4.48 -2.29
N PRO A 194 -19.04 5.61 -2.15
CA PRO A 194 -20.22 5.92 -2.95
C PRO A 194 -19.93 6.17 -4.44
N LEU A 195 -18.66 6.23 -4.84
CA LEU A 195 -18.24 6.38 -6.24
C LEU A 195 -18.00 5.04 -6.96
N ARG A 196 -18.04 3.89 -6.25
CA ARG A 196 -17.83 2.58 -6.86
C ARG A 196 -19.12 2.05 -7.48
N LYS A 197 -19.00 1.52 -8.70
CA LYS A 197 -20.14 0.95 -9.46
C LYS A 197 -20.41 -0.53 -9.13
N HIS A 198 -19.48 -1.21 -8.46
CA HIS A 198 -19.53 -2.64 -8.18
C HIS A 198 -18.77 -2.97 -6.88
N LEU A 199 -19.16 -4.07 -6.23
CA LEU A 199 -18.49 -4.69 -5.08
C LEU A 199 -17.53 -5.79 -5.54
N THR A 200 -16.46 -6.01 -4.78
CA THR A 200 -15.58 -7.16 -5.01
C THR A 200 -16.17 -8.44 -4.41
N THR A 201 -15.70 -9.61 -4.88
CA THR A 201 -16.11 -10.90 -4.32
C THR A 201 -15.83 -11.01 -2.82
N GLU A 202 -14.71 -10.43 -2.35
CA GLU A 202 -14.36 -10.41 -0.93
C GLU A 202 -15.33 -9.56 -0.11
N GLU A 203 -15.70 -8.39 -0.62
CA GLU A 203 -16.69 -7.51 0.03
C GLU A 203 -18.07 -8.18 0.11
N VAL A 204 -18.51 -8.85 -0.96
CA VAL A 204 -19.77 -9.60 -0.96
C VAL A 204 -19.72 -10.79 0.01
N ALA A 205 -18.62 -11.53 0.04
CA ALA A 205 -18.43 -12.68 0.93
C ALA A 205 -18.46 -12.26 2.41
N ALA A 206 -17.75 -11.18 2.74
CA ALA A 206 -17.73 -10.61 4.08
C ALA A 206 -19.12 -10.11 4.51
N ALA A 207 -19.86 -9.44 3.62
CA ALA A 207 -21.18 -8.91 3.91
C ALA A 207 -22.25 -9.99 4.16
N ILE A 208 -22.11 -11.16 3.54
CA ILE A 208 -23.03 -12.31 3.74
C ILE A 208 -22.48 -13.35 4.73
N GLY A 209 -21.29 -13.14 5.28
CA GLY A 209 -20.67 -14.00 6.29
C GLY A 209 -20.19 -15.36 5.76
N ILE A 210 -19.72 -15.43 4.51
CA ILE A 210 -19.14 -16.66 3.93
C ILE A 210 -17.71 -16.43 3.46
N GLN A 211 -17.00 -17.52 3.19
CA GLN A 211 -15.65 -17.48 2.63
C GLN A 211 -15.68 -17.18 1.11
N PRO A 212 -14.80 -16.30 0.58
CA PRO A 212 -14.75 -15.95 -0.85
C PRO A 212 -14.63 -17.17 -1.78
N GLU A 213 -13.94 -18.22 -1.36
CA GLU A 213 -13.78 -19.48 -2.12
C GLU A 213 -15.13 -20.14 -2.41
N THR A 214 -16.12 -19.94 -1.53
CA THR A 214 -17.48 -20.46 -1.74
C THR A 214 -18.17 -19.74 -2.88
N LEU A 215 -17.96 -18.44 -3.03
CA LEU A 215 -18.49 -17.65 -4.16
C LEU A 215 -17.80 -18.06 -5.46
N PHE A 216 -16.47 -18.20 -5.46
CA PHE A 216 -15.73 -18.63 -6.65
C PHE A 216 -16.13 -20.03 -7.12
N LYS A 217 -16.24 -20.98 -6.18
CA LYS A 217 -16.68 -22.35 -6.48
C LYS A 217 -18.08 -22.36 -7.09
N ARG A 218 -19.04 -21.68 -6.46
CA ARG A 218 -20.42 -21.62 -6.95
C ARG A 218 -20.57 -20.88 -8.27
N HIS A 219 -19.80 -19.81 -8.48
CA HIS A 219 -19.77 -19.12 -9.77
C HIS A 219 -19.16 -20.02 -10.86
N SER A 220 -18.13 -20.80 -10.56
CA SER A 220 -17.55 -21.74 -11.52
C SER A 220 -18.49 -22.90 -11.87
N GLU A 221 -19.31 -23.36 -10.92
CA GLU A 221 -20.25 -24.47 -11.11
C GLU A 221 -21.56 -24.01 -11.78
N ASP A 222 -22.16 -22.93 -11.27
CA ASP A 222 -23.53 -22.50 -11.60
C ASP A 222 -23.57 -21.18 -12.40
N GLY A 223 -22.43 -20.50 -12.63
CA GLY A 223 -22.36 -19.20 -13.30
C GLY A 223 -22.93 -18.02 -12.51
N HIS A 224 -23.49 -18.28 -11.32
CA HIS A 224 -24.10 -17.28 -10.46
C HIS A 224 -24.03 -17.72 -8.99
N TYR A 225 -24.15 -16.78 -8.05
CA TYR A 225 -24.42 -17.11 -6.66
C TYR A 225 -25.83 -16.69 -6.27
N ARG A 226 -26.69 -17.67 -5.95
CA ARG A 226 -28.09 -17.46 -5.57
C ARG A 226 -28.83 -16.52 -6.53
N GLY A 227 -28.63 -16.69 -7.84
CA GLY A 227 -29.30 -15.90 -8.88
C GLY A 227 -28.71 -14.51 -9.14
N VAL A 228 -27.60 -14.14 -8.47
CA VAL A 228 -26.83 -12.93 -8.77
C VAL A 228 -25.62 -13.31 -9.62
N VAL A 229 -25.52 -12.71 -10.80
CA VAL A 229 -24.44 -12.94 -11.78
C VAL A 229 -23.41 -11.82 -11.63
N PRO A 230 -22.15 -12.11 -11.31
CA PRO A 230 -21.08 -11.13 -11.34
C PRO A 230 -20.68 -10.79 -12.79
N GLU A 231 -20.28 -9.55 -13.02
CA GLU A 231 -19.74 -9.09 -14.30
C GLU A 231 -18.23 -9.36 -14.36
N LYS A 232 -17.78 -10.04 -15.42
CA LYS A 232 -16.36 -10.34 -15.61
C LYS A 232 -15.64 -9.09 -16.12
N GLN A 233 -14.76 -8.53 -15.30
CA GLN A 233 -13.94 -7.38 -15.67
C GLN A 233 -12.75 -7.84 -16.54
N GLY A 234 -12.22 -6.93 -17.37
CA GLY A 234 -11.10 -7.21 -18.28
C GLY A 234 -9.82 -7.70 -17.58
N ASN A 235 -9.68 -7.42 -16.29
CA ASN A 235 -8.60 -7.87 -15.41
C ASN A 235 -8.87 -9.23 -14.72
N ARG A 236 -9.78 -10.06 -15.26
CA ARG A 236 -10.20 -11.37 -14.73
C ARG A 236 -10.87 -11.35 -13.35
N PHE A 237 -11.11 -10.18 -12.74
CA PHE A 237 -11.87 -10.06 -11.50
C PHE A 237 -13.39 -10.12 -11.75
N LEU A 238 -14.12 -10.54 -10.72
CA LEU A 238 -15.58 -10.57 -10.69
C LEU A 238 -16.10 -9.30 -10.01
N ALA A 239 -16.87 -8.51 -10.75
CA ALA A 239 -17.55 -7.31 -10.25
C ALA A 239 -19.00 -7.63 -9.92
N TRP A 240 -19.36 -7.53 -8.65
CA TRP A 240 -20.71 -7.77 -8.18
C TRP A 240 -21.52 -6.47 -8.21
N PRO A 241 -22.78 -6.48 -8.67
CA PRO A 241 -23.67 -5.33 -8.51
C PRO A 241 -23.76 -4.85 -7.05
N LEU A 242 -23.92 -3.55 -6.81
CA LEU A 242 -23.97 -3.00 -5.44
C LEU A 242 -25.12 -3.60 -4.60
N ASP A 243 -26.22 -3.99 -5.24
CA ASP A 243 -27.38 -4.60 -4.61
C ASP A 243 -27.28 -6.14 -4.48
N SER A 244 -26.12 -6.72 -4.78
CA SER A 244 -25.89 -8.17 -4.71
C SER A 244 -26.14 -8.72 -3.31
N VAL A 245 -25.67 -8.02 -2.28
CA VAL A 245 -25.82 -8.42 -0.87
C VAL A 245 -27.30 -8.44 -0.50
N ASP A 246 -28.05 -7.39 -0.82
CA ASP A 246 -29.48 -7.29 -0.52
C ASP A 246 -30.28 -8.36 -1.26
N ARG A 247 -29.98 -8.62 -2.54
CA ARG A 247 -30.62 -9.69 -3.32
C ARG A 247 -30.35 -11.07 -2.73
N ILE A 248 -29.09 -11.35 -2.37
CA ILE A 248 -28.68 -12.63 -1.77
C ILE A 248 -29.35 -12.85 -0.41
N MET A 249 -29.39 -11.81 0.43
CA MET A 249 -30.04 -11.84 1.75
C MET A 249 -31.57 -11.96 1.64
N LYS A 250 -32.18 -11.30 0.66
CA LYS A 250 -33.63 -11.42 0.39
C LYS A 250 -34.02 -12.84 -0.03
N ILE A 251 -33.21 -13.47 -0.88
CA ILE A 251 -33.40 -14.87 -1.32
C ILE A 251 -33.16 -15.86 -0.18
N ALA A 252 -32.24 -15.55 0.75
CA ALA A 252 -32.02 -16.35 1.95
C ALA A 252 -33.26 -16.37 2.87
N LYS A 253 -33.96 -15.23 2.97
CA LYS A 253 -35.16 -15.07 3.83
C LYS A 253 -36.41 -15.72 3.23
N THR A 254 -36.54 -15.83 1.91
CA THR A 254 -37.70 -16.46 1.25
C THR A 254 -37.64 -17.99 1.17
N LYS A 255 -36.51 -18.61 1.52
CA LYS A 255 -36.35 -20.08 1.55
C LYS A 255 -36.49 -20.69 2.96
N LYS A 256 -36.94 -19.91 3.94
CA LYS A 256 -37.23 -20.37 5.31
C LYS A 256 -38.74 -20.32 5.53
#